data_AF-A0A0Q4Z159-F1
#
_entry.id   AF-A0A0Q4Z159-F1
#
_cell.length_a   1.000
_cell.length_b   1.000
_cell.length_c   1.000
_cell.angle_alpha   90.00
_cell.angle_beta   90.00
_cell.angle_gamma   90.00
#
_symmetry.space_group_name_H-M   'P 1'
#
loop_
_entity.id
_entity.type
_entity.pdbx_description
1 polymer ?
#
loop_
_entity_poly.entity_id
_entity_poly.type
_entity_poly.pdbx_seq_one_letter_code
_entity_poly.pdbx_strand_id
1 'polypeptide(L)'
;MIRVIKHIIVEPTADQLPRLRRIEAAVVARFPDATTEVIPGLLEDDLVVEVRLPLVHLLAWRAARESWGDFRPDAAEPPLGWDSEGRG
;
A
#
# COMPACT_ATOMS: atom_id res chain seq x y z
N MET A 1 19.96 18.06 -6.20
CA MET A 1 18.48 17.96 -6.19
C MET A 1 18.07 17.09 -5.01
N ILE A 2 17.31 17.61 -4.06
CA ILE A 2 16.93 16.87 -2.83
C ILE A 2 15.65 16.08 -3.10
N ARG A 3 15.64 14.81 -2.71
CA ARG A 3 14.47 13.92 -2.77
C ARG A 3 14.13 13.44 -1.37
N VAL A 4 12.86 13.16 -1.13
CA VAL A 4 12.40 12.46 0.06
C VAL A 4 12.03 11.03 -0.31
N ILE A 5 12.34 10.10 0.58
CA ILE A 5 12.03 8.69 0.46
C ILE A 5 10.88 8.38 1.40
N LYS A 6 9.89 7.62 0.92
CA LYS A 6 8.75 7.15 1.68
C LYS A 6 8.58 5.66 1.47
N HIS A 7 8.47 4.93 2.56
CA HIS A 7 8.18 3.51 2.58
C HIS A 7 6.71 3.31 2.90
N ILE A 8 5.98 2.65 2.00
CA ILE A 8 4.62 2.19 2.25
C ILE A 8 4.73 0.69 2.58
N ILE A 9 4.50 0.37 3.85
CA ILE A 9 4.48 -1.00 4.35
C ILE A 9 3.09 -1.57 4.08
N VAL A 10 3.05 -2.77 3.50
CA VAL A 10 1.82 -3.53 3.29
C VAL A 10 1.93 -4.79 4.12
N GLU A 11 0.92 -5.06 4.95
CA GLU A 11 0.88 -6.29 5.74
C GLU A 11 0.93 -7.53 4.81
N PRO A 12 1.80 -8.52 5.10
CA PRO A 12 1.92 -9.73 4.31
C PRO A 12 0.60 -10.49 4.25
N THR A 13 0.16 -10.79 3.03
CA THR A 13 -1.02 -11.61 2.74
C THR A 13 -0.71 -12.47 1.51
N ALA A 14 -1.50 -13.53 1.28
CA ALA A 14 -1.32 -14.42 0.14
C ALA A 14 -1.32 -13.67 -1.22
N ASP A 15 -2.07 -12.56 -1.32
CA ASP A 15 -2.21 -11.75 -2.54
C ASP A 15 -1.58 -10.35 -2.42
N GLN A 16 -0.41 -10.24 -1.78
CA GLN A 16 0.24 -8.94 -1.56
C GLN A 16 0.71 -8.24 -2.84
N LEU A 17 1.13 -8.98 -3.88
CA LEU A 17 1.69 -8.40 -5.11
C LEU A 17 0.68 -7.51 -5.88
N PRO A 18 -0.57 -7.95 -6.16
CA PRO A 18 -1.59 -7.09 -6.73
C PRO A 18 -1.85 -5.81 -5.91
N ARG A 19 -1.81 -5.90 -4.58
CA ARG A 19 -1.99 -4.74 -3.70
C ARG A 19 -0.83 -3.75 -3.83
N LEU A 20 0.41 -4.23 -3.86
CA LEU A 20 1.60 -3.41 -4.07
C LEU A 20 1.55 -2.68 -5.42
N ARG A 21 1.15 -3.37 -6.50
CA ARG A 21 1.00 -2.74 -7.83
C ARG A 21 -0.07 -1.65 -7.85
N ARG A 22 -1.19 -1.83 -7.15
CA ARG A 22 -2.23 -0.79 -7.02
C ARG A 22 -1.70 0.45 -6.29
N ILE A 23 -0.88 0.24 -5.26
CA ILE A 23 -0.23 1.32 -4.52
C ILE A 23 0.73 2.09 -5.43
N GLU A 24 1.60 1.40 -6.16
CA GLU A 24 2.51 2.03 -7.13
C GLU A 24 1.73 2.89 -8.15
N ALA A 25 0.68 2.32 -8.73
CA ALA A 25 -0.16 3.03 -9.70
C ALA A 25 -0.82 4.28 -9.10
N ALA A 26 -1.36 4.19 -7.88
CA ALA A 26 -1.97 5.34 -7.19
C ALA A 26 -0.94 6.44 -6.89
N VAL A 27 0.27 6.07 -6.49
CA VAL A 27 1.36 7.01 -6.23
C VAL A 27 1.77 7.73 -7.50
N VAL A 28 2.04 6.99 -8.60
CA VAL A 28 2.46 7.59 -9.88
C VAL A 28 1.35 8.45 -10.49
N ALA A 29 0.08 8.05 -10.37
CA ALA A 29 -1.05 8.87 -10.80
C ALA A 29 -1.13 10.21 -10.06
N ARG A 30 -0.79 10.23 -8.76
CA ARG A 30 -0.83 11.44 -7.92
C ARG A 30 0.42 12.31 -8.06
N PHE A 31 1.57 11.68 -8.28
CA PHE A 31 2.89 12.29 -8.37
C PHE A 31 3.64 11.73 -9.61
N PRO A 32 3.40 12.30 -10.81
CA PRO A 32 3.95 11.76 -12.06
C PRO A 32 5.48 11.75 -12.16
N ASP A 33 6.16 12.54 -11.32
CA ASP A 33 7.61 12.63 -11.21
C ASP A 33 8.20 11.74 -10.11
N ALA A 34 7.36 10.96 -9.41
CA ALA A 34 7.82 9.97 -8.45
C ALA A 34 8.38 8.74 -9.16
N THR A 35 9.41 8.13 -8.57
CA THR A 35 9.81 6.76 -8.92
C THR A 35 9.39 5.83 -7.80
N THR A 36 8.95 4.62 -8.17
CA THR A 36 8.53 3.58 -7.24
C THR A 36 9.32 2.30 -7.47
N GLU A 37 9.54 1.55 -6.40
CA GLU A 37 10.19 0.25 -6.43
C GLU A 37 9.63 -0.62 -5.32
N VAL A 38 9.30 -1.88 -5.62
CA VAL A 38 8.96 -2.88 -4.60
C VAL A 38 10.27 -3.50 -4.11
N ILE A 39 10.56 -3.33 -2.82
CA ILE A 39 11.78 -3.81 -2.17
C ILE A 39 11.44 -4.72 -0.99
N PRO A 40 12.35 -5.62 -0.58
CA PRO A 40 12.21 -6.34 0.68
C PRO A 40 12.09 -5.40 1.89
N GLY A 41 11.23 -5.74 2.84
CA GLY A 41 11.07 -5.04 4.11
C GLY A 41 12.14 -5.40 5.14
N LEU A 42 11.90 -4.99 6.40
CA LEU A 42 12.81 -5.27 7.52
C LEU A 42 12.64 -6.69 8.08
N LEU A 43 11.47 -7.31 7.90
CA LEU A 43 11.17 -8.67 8.34
C LEU A 43 11.20 -9.64 7.15
N GLU A 44 11.28 -10.93 7.46
CA GLU A 44 11.13 -11.98 6.44
C GLU A 44 9.75 -11.88 5.77
N ASP A 45 9.72 -12.05 4.45
CA ASP A 45 8.53 -12.01 3.59
C ASP A 45 7.79 -10.66 3.46
N ASP A 46 8.22 -9.62 4.18
CA ASP A 46 7.70 -8.27 4.01
C ASP A 46 8.12 -7.68 2.66
N LEU A 47 7.17 -7.03 2.00
CA LEU A 47 7.42 -6.19 0.83
C LEU A 47 6.97 -4.76 1.10
N VAL A 48 7.79 -3.82 0.65
CA VAL A 48 7.57 -2.38 0.84
C VAL A 48 7.59 -1.70 -0.53
N VAL A 49 6.67 -0.76 -0.75
CA VAL A 49 6.79 0.18 -1.87
C VAL A 49 7.65 1.34 -1.43
N GLU A 50 8.88 1.43 -1.95
CA GLU A 50 9.71 2.63 -1.81
C GLU A 50 9.30 3.66 -2.87
N VAL A 51 8.96 4.86 -2.41
CA VAL A 51 8.62 6.00 -3.25
C VAL A 51 9.69 7.07 -3.08
N ARG A 52 10.26 7.53 -4.19
CA ARG A 52 11.24 8.61 -4.22
C ARG A 52 10.64 9.80 -4.95
N LEU A 53 10.53 10.95 -4.28
CA LEU A 53 9.89 12.15 -4.81
C LEU A 53 10.73 13.40 -4.53
N PRO A 54 10.70 14.43 -5.40
CA PRO A 54 11.30 15.73 -5.09
C PRO A 54 10.77 16.35 -3.79
N LEU A 55 11.63 17.06 -3.04
CA LEU A 55 11.29 17.63 -1.73
C LEU A 55 10.05 18.56 -1.77
N VAL A 56 9.78 19.22 -2.90
CA VAL A 56 8.62 20.11 -3.09
C VAL A 56 7.28 19.41 -2.82
N HIS A 57 7.21 18.08 -2.99
CA HIS A 57 6.00 17.30 -2.76
C HIS A 57 5.79 16.88 -1.30
N LEU A 58 6.68 17.22 -0.37
CA LEU A 58 6.59 16.76 1.02
C LEU A 58 5.24 17.09 1.69
N LEU A 59 4.71 18.30 1.45
CA LEU A 59 3.41 18.71 1.99
C LEU A 59 2.25 18.03 1.25
N ALA A 60 2.33 17.94 -0.07
CA ALA A 60 1.32 17.25 -0.88
C ALA A 60 1.22 15.76 -0.55
N TRP A 61 2.35 15.11 -0.24
CA TRP A 61 2.41 13.73 0.25
C TRP A 61 1.63 13.56 1.55
N ARG A 62 1.78 14.49 2.52
CA ARG A 62 1.04 14.43 3.79
C ARG A 62 -0.47 14.49 3.57
N ALA A 63 -0.93 15.43 2.74
CA ALA A 63 -2.35 15.55 2.40
C ALA A 63 -2.87 14.31 1.63
N ALA A 64 -2.09 13.77 0.69
CA ALA A 64 -2.48 12.57 -0.04
C ALA A 64 -2.62 11.35 0.88
N ARG A 65 -1.68 11.16 1.81
CA ARG A 65 -1.74 10.10 2.83
C ARG A 65 -3.02 10.16 3.65
N GLU A 66 -3.44 11.36 4.07
CA GLU A 66 -4.69 11.53 4.82
C GLU A 66 -5.92 11.10 4.02
N SER A 67 -5.90 11.32 2.69
CA SER A 67 -7.01 10.92 1.81
C SER A 67 -7.03 9.43 1.44
N TRP A 68 -5.91 8.73 1.52
CA TRP A 68 -5.79 7.34 1.07
C TRP A 68 -6.29 6.30 2.08
N GLY A 69 -6.61 6.68 3.32
CA GLY A 69 -7.37 5.86 4.27
C GLY A 69 -6.91 4.40 4.37
N ASP A 70 -5.59 4.19 4.51
CA ASP A 70 -4.90 2.90 4.58
C ASP A 70 -5.02 1.96 3.38
N PHE A 71 -5.16 2.45 2.13
CA PHE A 71 -5.24 1.56 0.94
C PHE A 71 -6.06 0.30 1.25
N ARG A 72 -7.23 0.52 1.87
CA ARG A 72 -7.97 -0.53 2.57
C ARG A 72 -8.10 -1.73 1.63
N PRO A 73 -7.87 -2.96 2.12
CA PRO A 73 -8.15 -4.15 1.32
C PRO A 73 -9.59 -4.01 0.79
N ASP A 74 -9.80 -4.33 -0.49
CA ASP A 74 -11.15 -4.36 -1.03
C ASP A 74 -12.02 -5.17 -0.08
N ALA A 75 -13.18 -4.64 0.30
CA ALA A 75 -14.18 -5.38 1.05
C ALA A 75 -14.70 -6.51 0.16
N ALA A 76 -13.96 -7.62 0.10
CA ALA A 76 -14.30 -8.81 -0.65
C ALA A 76 -13.68 -10.05 0.01
N GLU A 77 -13.84 -10.17 1.32
CA GLU A 77 -13.87 -11.50 1.94
C GLU A 77 -15.16 -11.55 2.76
N PRO A 78 -16.19 -12.30 2.33
CA PRO A 78 -17.33 -12.55 3.19
C PRO A 78 -16.82 -13.25 4.44
N PRO A 79 -17.35 -12.94 5.64
CA PRO A 79 -16.95 -13.65 6.84
C PRO A 79 -17.14 -15.14 6.59
N LEU A 80 -16.08 -15.93 6.78
CA LEU A 80 -16.15 -17.38 6.79
C LEU A 80 -17.37 -17.75 7.64
N GLY A 81 -18.39 -18.30 6.96
CA GLY A 81 -19.62 -18.72 7.59
C GLY A 81 -19.25 -19.63 8.75
N TRP A 82 -19.53 -19.19 9.96
CA TRP A 82 -19.67 -20.12 11.05
C TRP A 82 -20.86 -21.01 10.65
N ASP A 83 -20.60 -22.25 10.31
CA ASP A 83 -21.65 -23.22 10.08
C ASP A 83 -22.48 -23.30 11.37
N SER A 84 -23.68 -22.75 11.29
CA SER A 84 -24.75 -23.02 12.22
C SER A 84 -25.20 -24.47 12.02
N GLU A 85 -24.44 -25.44 12.53
CA GLU A 85 -24.96 -26.76 12.85
C GLU A 85 -25.81 -26.68 14.12
N GLY A 86 -26.97 -26.05 13.95
CA GLY A 86 -28.16 -26.34 14.72
C GLY A 86 -29.10 -27.13 13.83
N ARG A 87 -28.99 -28.46 13.83
CA ARG A 87 -30.08 -29.41 13.58
C ARG A 87 -29.60 -30.85 13.72
N GLY A 88 -30.23 -31.57 14.65
CA GLY A 88 -30.08 -33.02 14.88
C GLY A 88 -30.59 -33.39 16.26
#